data_AF-S9TKU1-F1
#
_entry.id   AF-S9TKU1-F1
#
_cell.length_a   1.000
_cell.length_b   1.000
_cell.length_c   1.000
_cell.angle_alpha   90.00
_cell.angle_beta   90.00
_cell.angle_gamma   90.00
#
_symmetry.space_group_name_H-M   'P 1'
#
loop_
_entity.id
_entity.type
_entity.pdbx_description
1 polymer ?
#
loop_
_entity_poly.entity_id
_entity_poly.type
_entity_poly.pdbx_seq_one_letter_code
_entity_poly.pdbx_strand_id
1 'polypeptide(L)'
;MNVTVAETAVQDGDTQIQAQLAAIDKTNDIRDMAIADGEMGIAEEQYYIEAQLLEQLVLLVDDKFRVLSQTAEENRDTERVLDTQKRAFQQTSAMKEGQRRLKTRCEDDLRKLHDAIQRSDLEDAEAAQHFRTQKETSERLMRENVERQNEVWRQIQELERTIQRLGTERFEEVKRRIEENDREEKRHVEYQHFLRICGEHKKLLDLTVFNCDVGIRSANLIEEVVAESCTAIQTRHSRTAECIDQLRLETHLEYLEAFRRQYKTLGQLLYKKEKRLEEIDKQIRTTHIQLEFAIETFDPNAKKYSDTKKELYKQRAQADEEVGMLRDKMSQALDLFGPTEEALRQAGIQFVHPAEEVEDDNLTRRSKMVEYRAHLAKQDEVKIAAEKEELKRAQALQSQQYRGRTIQ
;
A
#
# COMPACT_ATOMS: atom_id res chain seq x y z
N MET A 1 1.42 5.62 -2.07
CA MET A 1 0.20 6.45 -2.22
C MET A 1 -0.50 6.60 -0.86
N ASN A 2 -1.51 7.47 -0.67
CA ASN A 2 -2.26 7.55 0.60
C ASN A 2 -3.41 6.52 0.56
N VAL A 3 -3.69 5.84 1.68
CA VAL A 3 -4.82 4.89 1.84
C VAL A 3 -6.13 5.48 1.30
N THR A 4 -6.34 6.79 1.50
CA THR A 4 -7.50 7.53 1.05
C THR A 4 -7.72 7.47 -0.47
N VAL A 5 -6.68 7.34 -1.29
CA VAL A 5 -6.84 7.24 -2.75
C VAL A 5 -7.42 5.89 -3.15
N ALA A 6 -6.98 4.81 -2.49
CA ALA A 6 -7.52 3.48 -2.72
C ALA A 6 -8.97 3.37 -2.25
N GLU A 7 -9.26 3.90 -1.06
CA GLU A 7 -10.62 3.97 -0.52
C GLU A 7 -11.56 4.80 -1.42
N THR A 8 -11.10 5.94 -1.96
CA THR A 8 -11.92 6.78 -2.84
C THR A 8 -12.18 6.10 -4.18
N ALA A 9 -11.17 5.45 -4.77
CA ALA A 9 -11.34 4.74 -6.04
C ALA A 9 -12.25 3.50 -5.90
N VAL A 10 -12.20 2.82 -4.75
CA VAL A 10 -13.15 1.75 -4.40
C VAL A 10 -14.57 2.30 -4.22
N GLN A 11 -14.72 3.44 -3.53
CA GLN A 11 -16.03 4.09 -3.33
C GLN A 11 -16.69 4.49 -4.65
N ASP A 12 -15.94 5.00 -5.62
CA ASP A 12 -16.48 5.32 -6.94
C ASP A 12 -17.01 4.05 -7.63
N GLY A 13 -16.30 2.92 -7.51
CA GLY A 13 -16.78 1.61 -7.96
C GLY A 13 -18.05 1.16 -7.24
N ASP A 14 -18.14 1.36 -5.92
CA ASP A 14 -19.30 0.98 -5.12
C ASP A 14 -20.56 1.72 -5.57
N THR A 15 -20.46 2.98 -5.99
CA THR A 15 -21.63 3.72 -6.50
C THR A 15 -22.18 3.10 -7.79
N GLN A 16 -21.30 2.62 -8.67
CA GLN A 16 -21.70 1.96 -9.92
C GLN A 16 -22.31 0.59 -9.64
N ILE A 17 -21.72 -0.17 -8.71
CA ILE A 17 -22.26 -1.45 -8.23
C ILE A 17 -23.67 -1.26 -7.66
N GLN A 18 -23.90 -0.24 -6.83
CA GLN A 18 -25.22 0.04 -6.27
C GLN A 18 -26.26 0.41 -7.34
N ALA A 19 -25.87 1.22 -8.34
CA ALA A 19 -26.76 1.54 -9.46
C ALA A 19 -27.13 0.28 -10.27
N GLN A 20 -26.15 -0.62 -10.47
CA GLN A 20 -26.36 -1.89 -11.17
C GLN A 20 -27.27 -2.83 -10.39
N LEU A 21 -27.10 -2.93 -9.07
CA LEU A 21 -27.98 -3.72 -8.20
C LEU A 21 -29.43 -3.22 -8.25
N ALA A 22 -29.64 -1.90 -8.23
CA ALA A 22 -30.97 -1.33 -8.37
C ALA A 22 -31.63 -1.63 -9.73
N ALA A 23 -30.82 -1.69 -10.80
CA ALA A 23 -31.31 -2.11 -12.12
C ALA A 23 -31.72 -3.60 -12.13
N ILE A 24 -30.94 -4.46 -11.49
CA ILE A 24 -31.23 -5.90 -11.34
C ILE A 24 -32.53 -6.10 -10.55
N ASP A 25 -32.72 -5.39 -9.45
CA ASP A 25 -33.93 -5.49 -8.63
C ASP A 25 -35.18 -5.08 -9.43
N LYS A 26 -35.08 -4.00 -10.21
CA LYS A 26 -36.17 -3.59 -11.10
C LYS A 26 -36.50 -4.65 -12.16
N THR A 27 -35.47 -5.31 -12.72
CA THR A 27 -35.68 -6.42 -13.67
C THR A 27 -36.35 -7.62 -12.99
N ASN A 28 -35.98 -7.93 -11.75
CA ASN A 28 -36.63 -8.99 -10.96
C ASN A 28 -38.11 -8.68 -10.73
N ASP A 29 -38.46 -7.45 -10.37
CA ASP A 29 -39.86 -7.05 -10.16
C ASP A 29 -40.71 -7.23 -11.43
N ILE A 30 -40.19 -6.80 -12.59
CA ILE A 30 -40.88 -6.96 -13.89
C ILE A 30 -41.04 -8.44 -14.23
N ARG A 31 -39.99 -9.23 -14.04
CA ARG A 31 -39.99 -10.67 -14.29
C ARG A 31 -41.03 -11.38 -13.43
N ASP A 32 -41.08 -11.09 -12.14
CA ASP A 32 -41.96 -11.76 -11.19
C ASP A 32 -43.44 -11.40 -11.45
N MET A 33 -43.73 -10.15 -11.84
CA MET A 33 -45.06 -9.75 -12.34
C MET A 33 -45.44 -10.49 -13.63
N ALA A 34 -44.54 -10.55 -14.62
CA ALA A 34 -44.81 -11.27 -15.87
C ALA A 34 -45.07 -12.78 -15.64
N ILE A 35 -44.38 -13.40 -14.68
CA ILE A 35 -44.63 -14.80 -14.29
C ILE A 35 -46.03 -14.93 -13.66
N ALA A 36 -46.42 -14.01 -12.78
CA ALA A 36 -47.73 -14.03 -12.12
C ALA A 36 -48.88 -13.86 -13.13
N ASP A 37 -48.69 -13.01 -14.14
CA ASP A 37 -49.67 -12.75 -15.20
C ASP A 37 -49.65 -13.80 -16.32
N GLY A 38 -48.69 -14.74 -16.29
CA GLY A 38 -48.55 -15.80 -17.29
C GLY A 38 -47.89 -15.36 -18.61
N GLU A 39 -47.32 -14.16 -18.66
CA GLU A 39 -46.62 -13.58 -19.80
C GLU A 39 -45.19 -14.14 -19.92
N MET A 40 -45.08 -15.45 -20.18
CA MET A 40 -43.81 -16.18 -20.15
C MET A 40 -42.76 -15.69 -21.15
N GLY A 41 -43.17 -15.03 -22.25
CA GLY A 41 -42.24 -14.43 -23.20
C GLY A 41 -41.50 -13.21 -22.62
N ILE A 42 -42.21 -12.36 -21.88
CA ILE A 42 -41.62 -11.19 -21.21
C ILE A 42 -40.76 -11.65 -20.03
N ALA A 43 -41.23 -12.64 -19.27
CA ALA A 43 -40.43 -13.23 -18.19
C ALA A 43 -39.09 -13.80 -18.70
N GLU A 44 -39.11 -14.49 -19.85
CA GLU A 44 -37.91 -15.03 -20.49
C GLU A 44 -36.94 -13.91 -20.93
N GLU A 45 -37.45 -12.84 -21.56
CA GLU A 45 -36.65 -11.67 -21.93
C GLU A 45 -35.98 -11.02 -20.70
N GLN A 46 -36.72 -10.86 -19.61
CA GLN A 46 -36.17 -10.28 -18.37
C GLN A 46 -35.07 -11.18 -17.76
N TYR A 47 -35.17 -12.51 -17.84
CA TYR A 47 -34.07 -13.39 -17.40
C TYR A 47 -32.78 -13.16 -18.19
N TYR A 48 -32.86 -12.91 -19.50
CA TYR A 48 -31.69 -12.60 -20.32
C TYR A 48 -31.10 -11.22 -19.97
N ILE A 49 -31.96 -10.22 -19.75
CA ILE A 49 -31.54 -8.88 -19.31
C ILE A 49 -30.85 -8.98 -17.94
N GLU A 50 -31.44 -9.70 -16.99
CA GLU A 50 -30.88 -9.93 -15.66
C GLU A 50 -29.50 -10.60 -15.75
N ALA A 51 -29.36 -11.65 -16.57
CA ALA A 51 -28.08 -12.32 -16.78
C ALA A 51 -27.00 -11.36 -17.33
N GLN A 52 -27.35 -10.48 -18.26
CA GLN A 52 -26.43 -9.45 -18.78
C GLN A 52 -26.06 -8.41 -17.72
N LEU A 53 -27.03 -7.96 -16.91
CA LEU A 53 -26.78 -7.02 -15.82
C LEU A 53 -25.87 -7.63 -14.75
N LEU A 54 -26.04 -8.92 -14.46
CA LEU A 54 -25.20 -9.67 -13.53
C LEU A 54 -23.79 -9.93 -14.09
N GLU A 55 -23.65 -10.19 -15.39
CA GLU A 55 -22.34 -10.23 -16.07
C GLU A 55 -21.58 -8.91 -15.91
N GLN A 56 -22.28 -7.78 -16.14
CA GLN A 56 -21.69 -6.45 -15.93
C GLN A 56 -21.35 -6.18 -14.46
N LEU A 57 -22.19 -6.62 -13.52
CA LEU A 57 -21.92 -6.50 -12.09
C LEU A 57 -20.60 -7.20 -11.71
N VAL A 58 -20.38 -8.42 -12.21
CA VAL A 58 -19.15 -9.17 -11.98
C VAL A 58 -17.93 -8.44 -12.55
N LEU A 59 -18.04 -7.82 -13.73
CA LEU A 59 -16.97 -7.01 -14.32
C LEU A 59 -16.66 -5.75 -13.50
N LEU A 60 -17.67 -5.09 -12.92
CA LEU A 60 -17.47 -3.93 -12.05
C LEU A 60 -16.71 -4.31 -10.77
N VAL A 61 -17.02 -5.47 -10.19
CA VAL A 61 -16.28 -6.00 -9.04
C VAL A 61 -14.85 -6.40 -9.44
N ASP A 62 -14.67 -6.98 -10.63
CA ASP A 62 -13.32 -7.30 -11.15
C ASP A 62 -12.44 -6.05 -11.34
N ASP A 63 -13.04 -4.94 -11.79
CA ASP A 63 -12.35 -3.66 -11.92
C ASP A 63 -11.84 -3.12 -10.57
N LYS A 64 -12.51 -3.44 -9.44
CA LYS A 64 -11.99 -3.14 -8.08
C LYS A 64 -10.67 -3.87 -7.81
N PHE A 65 -10.53 -5.14 -8.22
CA PHE A 65 -9.26 -5.87 -8.08
C PHE A 65 -8.12 -5.23 -8.87
N ARG A 66 -8.41 -4.71 -10.07
CA ARG A 66 -7.42 -4.00 -10.89
C ARG A 66 -6.90 -2.75 -10.16
N VAL A 67 -7.80 -1.92 -9.62
CA VAL A 67 -7.44 -0.71 -8.88
C VAL A 67 -6.64 -1.04 -7.62
N LEU A 68 -7.07 -2.04 -6.85
CA LEU A 68 -6.36 -2.49 -5.65
C LEU A 68 -4.96 -3.01 -5.97
N SER A 69 -4.81 -3.74 -7.09
CA SER A 69 -3.52 -4.26 -7.53
C SER A 69 -2.56 -3.18 -7.99
N GLN A 70 -3.04 -2.19 -8.74
CA GLN A 70 -2.22 -1.02 -9.09
C GLN A 70 -1.76 -0.26 -7.84
N THR A 71 -2.66 -0.05 -6.88
CA THR A 71 -2.33 0.62 -5.62
C THR A 71 -1.29 -0.18 -4.82
N ALA A 72 -1.38 -1.52 -4.80
CA ALA A 72 -0.40 -2.38 -4.17
C ALA A 72 0.98 -2.29 -4.84
N GLU A 73 1.04 -2.26 -6.17
CA GLU A 73 2.30 -2.09 -6.91
C GLU A 73 2.96 -0.74 -6.61
N GLU A 74 2.19 0.34 -6.59
CA GLU A 74 2.68 1.68 -6.25
C GLU A 74 3.13 1.79 -4.78
N ASN A 75 2.66 0.89 -3.92
CA ASN A 75 3.07 0.82 -2.52
C ASN A 75 4.33 -0.05 -2.31
N ARG A 76 4.79 -0.80 -3.33
CA ARG A 76 5.85 -1.82 -3.20
C ARG A 76 7.25 -1.26 -2.88
N ASP A 77 7.54 -0.01 -3.26
CA ASP A 77 8.87 0.59 -3.17
C ASP A 77 9.19 1.22 -1.80
N THR A 78 9.17 0.42 -0.73
CA THR A 78 9.64 0.86 0.61
C THR A 78 10.96 0.23 1.03
N GLU A 79 11.48 -0.76 0.29
CA GLU A 79 12.79 -1.37 0.56
C GLU A 79 13.93 -0.33 0.55
N ARG A 80 13.81 0.71 -0.28
CA ARG A 80 14.78 1.81 -0.36
C ARG A 80 14.83 2.70 0.89
N VAL A 81 13.79 2.69 1.73
CA VAL A 81 13.71 3.55 2.93
C VAL A 81 14.72 3.08 3.97
N LEU A 82 14.82 1.77 4.21
CA LEU A 82 15.78 1.21 5.16
C LEU A 82 17.23 1.46 4.73
N ASP A 83 17.51 1.31 3.43
CA ASP A 83 18.83 1.60 2.89
C ASP A 83 19.20 3.09 2.97
N THR A 84 18.22 3.97 2.75
CA THR A 84 18.40 5.41 2.91
C THR A 84 18.68 5.76 4.38
N GLN A 85 17.95 5.17 5.32
CA GLN A 85 18.19 5.32 6.76
C GLN A 85 19.60 4.88 7.14
N LYS A 86 20.02 3.69 6.70
CA LYS A 86 21.38 3.16 6.95
C LYS A 86 22.46 4.09 6.41
N ARG A 87 22.33 4.59 5.17
CA ARG A 87 23.30 5.51 4.57
C ARG A 87 23.38 6.84 5.32
N ALA A 88 22.23 7.39 5.72
CA ALA A 88 22.18 8.63 6.50
C ALA A 88 22.87 8.47 7.86
N PHE A 89 22.66 7.33 8.55
CA PHE A 89 23.31 7.03 9.83
C PHE A 89 24.83 6.84 9.68
N GLN A 90 25.27 6.21 8.59
CA GLN A 90 26.71 6.09 8.31
C GLN A 90 27.36 7.46 8.09
N GLN A 91 26.72 8.35 7.31
CA GLN A 91 27.24 9.69 7.04
C GLN A 91 27.28 10.58 8.28
N THR A 92 26.21 10.59 9.08
CA THR A 92 26.12 11.36 10.34
C THR A 92 27.10 10.84 11.39
N SER A 93 27.29 9.53 11.49
CA SER A 93 28.31 8.93 12.36
C SER A 93 29.73 9.34 11.94
N ALA A 94 30.06 9.29 10.64
CA ALA A 94 31.35 9.74 10.14
C ALA A 94 31.59 11.24 10.41
N MET A 95 30.55 12.07 10.26
CA MET A 95 30.61 13.50 10.56
C MET A 95 30.88 13.75 12.05
N LYS A 96 30.16 13.05 12.95
CA LYS A 96 30.37 13.14 14.41
C LYS A 96 31.78 12.73 14.80
N GLU A 97 32.32 11.68 14.21
CA GLU A 97 33.67 11.22 14.51
C GLU A 97 34.73 12.24 14.05
N GLY A 98 34.55 12.84 12.87
CA GLY A 98 35.40 13.94 12.39
C GLY A 98 35.38 15.15 13.34
N GLN A 99 34.19 15.57 13.77
CA GLN A 99 34.03 16.70 14.71
C GLN A 99 34.63 16.40 16.09
N ARG A 100 34.44 15.18 16.62
CA ARG A 100 35.06 14.76 17.89
C ARG A 100 36.57 14.81 17.82
N ARG A 101 37.18 14.29 16.74
CA ARG A 101 38.64 14.31 16.54
C ARG A 101 39.17 15.74 16.46
N LEU A 102 38.49 16.63 15.73
CA LEU A 102 38.89 18.03 15.62
C LEU A 102 38.77 18.74 16.97
N LYS A 103 37.66 18.55 17.69
CA LYS A 103 37.44 19.10 19.02
C LYS A 103 38.55 18.69 19.99
N THR A 104 38.86 17.39 20.09
CA THR A 104 39.93 16.92 20.98
C THR A 104 41.28 17.55 20.66
N ARG A 105 41.63 17.71 19.37
CA ARG A 105 42.86 18.41 18.97
C ARG A 105 42.86 19.87 19.41
N CYS A 106 41.78 20.59 19.18
CA CYS A 106 41.66 21.99 19.61
C CYS A 106 41.70 22.15 21.14
N GLU A 107 41.07 21.24 21.89
CA GLU A 107 41.12 21.23 23.36
C GLU A 107 42.52 20.92 23.90
N ASP A 108 43.26 20.05 23.24
CA ASP A 108 44.66 19.76 23.59
C ASP A 108 45.56 20.97 23.27
N ASP A 109 45.35 21.62 22.13
CA ASP A 109 46.12 22.81 21.75
C ASP A 109 45.79 24.02 22.64
N LEU A 110 44.53 24.21 23.03
CA LEU A 110 44.13 25.19 24.05
C LEU A 110 44.84 24.96 25.38
N ARG A 111 44.95 23.70 25.83
CA ARG A 111 45.69 23.33 27.04
C ARG A 111 47.17 23.70 26.91
N LYS A 112 47.83 23.31 25.82
CA LYS A 112 49.24 23.67 25.57
C LYS A 112 49.47 25.17 25.53
N LEU A 113 48.53 25.92 24.93
CA LEU A 113 48.62 27.37 24.81
C LEU A 113 48.44 28.05 26.18
N HIS A 114 47.55 27.51 27.02
CA HIS A 114 47.42 27.94 28.42
C HIS A 114 48.72 27.69 29.21
N ASP A 115 49.31 26.50 29.09
CA ASP A 115 50.58 26.16 29.73
C ASP A 115 51.75 27.00 29.21
N ALA A 116 51.73 27.41 27.94
CA ALA A 116 52.74 28.30 27.35
C ALA A 116 52.60 29.74 27.87
N ILE A 117 51.38 30.26 27.98
CA ILE A 117 51.12 31.58 28.58
C ILE A 117 51.59 31.56 30.05
N GLN A 118 51.17 30.57 30.84
CA GLN A 118 51.58 30.49 32.25
C GLN A 118 53.10 30.45 32.44
N ARG A 119 53.81 29.68 31.60
CA ARG A 119 55.29 29.66 31.63
C ARG A 119 55.89 31.00 31.27
N SER A 120 55.38 31.65 30.22
CA SER A 120 55.83 32.99 29.83
C SER A 120 55.55 34.05 30.90
N ASP A 121 54.42 33.97 31.60
CA ASP A 121 54.07 34.88 32.69
C ASP A 121 55.04 34.73 33.88
N LEU A 122 55.44 33.49 34.19
CA LEU A 122 56.44 33.18 35.22
C LEU A 122 57.84 33.68 34.84
N GLU A 123 58.29 33.40 33.62
CA GLU A 123 59.58 33.85 33.10
C GLU A 123 59.66 35.39 33.04
N ASP A 124 58.57 36.06 32.65
CA ASP A 124 58.48 37.53 32.65
C ASP A 124 58.59 38.11 34.07
N ALA A 125 57.91 37.50 35.04
CA ALA A 125 57.97 37.92 36.44
C ALA A 125 59.38 37.78 37.03
N GLU A 126 60.06 36.65 36.77
CA GLU A 126 61.44 36.40 37.22
C GLU A 126 62.43 37.39 36.58
N ALA A 127 62.34 37.61 35.27
CA ALA A 127 63.20 38.56 34.56
C ALA A 127 62.97 40.01 35.02
N ALA A 128 61.72 40.42 35.22
CA ALA A 128 61.39 41.74 35.74
C ALA A 128 61.92 41.95 37.18
N GLN A 129 61.91 40.90 38.01
CA GLN A 129 62.49 40.94 39.35
C GLN A 129 64.02 41.06 39.30
N HIS A 130 64.69 40.31 38.42
CA HIS A 130 66.13 40.43 38.20
C HIS A 130 66.53 41.83 37.75
N PHE A 131 65.81 42.42 36.79
CA PHE A 131 66.05 43.77 36.32
C PHE A 131 65.91 44.81 37.45
N ARG A 132 64.84 44.73 38.25
CA ARG A 132 64.66 45.64 39.42
C ARG A 132 65.83 45.56 40.38
N THR A 133 66.27 44.35 40.70
CA THR A 133 67.38 44.12 41.64
C THR A 133 68.70 44.71 41.10
N GLN A 134 68.99 44.53 39.81
CA GLN A 134 70.18 45.11 39.18
C GLN A 134 70.10 46.65 39.12
N LYS A 135 68.93 47.20 38.79
CA LYS A 135 68.69 48.65 38.76
C LYS A 135 68.91 49.29 40.12
N GLU A 136 68.36 48.71 41.20
CA GLU A 136 68.56 49.20 42.57
C GLU A 136 70.05 49.17 42.97
N THR A 137 70.76 48.12 42.56
CA THR A 137 72.20 47.98 42.82
C THR A 137 73.01 49.06 42.08
N SER A 138 72.66 49.33 40.82
CA SER A 138 73.26 50.40 40.00
C SER A 138 72.97 51.79 40.56
N GLU A 139 71.73 52.06 40.99
CA GLU A 139 71.34 53.33 41.60
C GLU A 139 72.04 53.60 42.94
N ARG A 140 72.37 52.54 43.69
CA ARG A 140 73.17 52.64 44.90
C ARG A 140 74.63 52.99 44.57
N LEU A 141 75.24 52.31 43.60
CA LEU A 141 76.62 52.60 43.16
C LEU A 141 76.78 54.03 42.63
N MET A 142 75.79 54.54 41.90
CA MET A 142 75.75 55.94 41.44
C MET A 142 75.73 56.93 42.60
N ARG A 143 74.91 56.68 43.63
CA ARG A 143 74.83 57.55 44.83
C ARG A 143 76.13 57.53 45.62
N GLU A 144 76.68 56.35 45.87
CA GLU A 144 77.96 56.20 46.59
C GLU A 144 79.13 56.86 45.85
N ASN A 145 79.13 56.83 44.51
CA ASN A 145 80.16 57.51 43.71
C ASN A 145 80.06 59.04 43.86
N VAL A 146 78.85 59.60 43.81
CA VAL A 146 78.60 61.04 43.99
C VAL A 146 78.97 61.52 45.40
N GLU A 147 78.66 60.74 46.43
CA GLU A 147 79.01 61.10 47.82
C GLU A 147 80.53 61.12 48.05
N ARG A 148 81.28 60.19 47.46
CA ARG A 148 82.75 60.16 47.53
C ARG A 148 83.40 61.31 46.74
N GLN A 149 82.77 61.80 45.66
CA GLN A 149 83.26 62.96 44.88
C GLN A 149 83.28 64.26 45.69
N ASN A 150 82.35 64.44 46.65
CA ASN A 150 82.27 65.66 47.46
C ASN A 150 83.39 65.76 48.52
N GLU A 151 83.89 64.65 49.05
CA GLU A 151 84.98 64.63 50.04
C GLU A 151 86.36 64.89 49.40
N VAL A 152 86.51 64.52 48.13
CA VAL A 152 87.76 64.63 47.35
C VAL A 152 88.05 66.05 46.85
N TRP A 153 87.09 66.98 46.98
CA TRP A 153 87.26 68.40 46.64
C TRP A 153 88.41 69.08 47.43
N ARG A 154 88.87 68.41 48.51
CA ARG A 154 90.01 68.82 49.32
C ARG A 154 91.40 68.47 48.72
N GLN A 155 91.50 67.69 47.63
CA GLN A 155 92.75 67.05 47.15
C GLN A 155 93.12 67.37 45.67
N ILE A 156 92.91 68.62 45.24
CA ILE A 156 92.79 69.10 43.84
C ILE A 156 93.98 68.85 42.88
N GLN A 157 95.24 68.77 43.31
CA GLN A 157 96.37 68.77 42.36
C GLN A 157 96.78 67.39 41.79
N GLU A 158 96.34 66.28 42.38
CA GLU A 158 96.59 64.92 41.88
C GLU A 158 95.44 64.40 40.97
N LEU A 159 94.35 65.17 40.88
CA LEU A 159 93.06 64.75 40.30
C LEU A 159 92.93 64.87 38.78
N GLU A 160 93.84 65.56 38.10
CA GLU A 160 93.75 65.75 36.64
C GLU A 160 93.90 64.43 35.86
N ARG A 161 94.80 63.53 36.31
CA ARG A 161 94.95 62.18 35.73
C ARG A 161 93.81 61.23 36.10
N THR A 162 93.18 61.46 37.25
CA THR A 162 92.11 60.61 37.78
C THR A 162 90.75 60.94 37.16
N ILE A 163 90.51 62.20 36.75
CA ILE A 163 89.31 62.64 36.03
C ILE A 163 89.14 61.95 34.68
N GLN A 164 90.22 61.70 33.93
CA GLN A 164 90.12 60.97 32.65
C GLN A 164 89.67 59.52 32.87
N ARG A 165 90.12 58.88 33.95
CA ARG A 165 89.75 57.49 34.31
C ARG A 165 88.30 57.39 34.81
N LEU A 166 87.85 58.34 35.61
CA LEU A 166 86.46 58.43 36.06
C LEU A 166 85.49 58.80 34.92
N GLY A 167 85.97 59.58 33.94
CA GLY A 167 85.23 59.86 32.70
C GLY A 167 85.00 58.61 31.86
N THR A 168 86.01 57.73 31.74
CA THR A 168 85.86 56.43 31.07
C THR A 168 84.94 55.47 31.82
N GLU A 169 85.04 55.38 33.15
CA GLU A 169 84.16 54.54 33.97
C GLU A 169 82.69 54.99 33.90
N ARG A 170 82.44 56.31 33.93
CA ARG A 170 81.08 56.85 33.74
C ARG A 170 80.54 56.55 32.35
N PHE A 171 81.39 56.63 31.31
CA PHE A 171 80.98 56.36 29.94
C PHE A 171 80.64 54.87 29.73
N GLU A 172 81.47 53.97 30.24
CA GLU A 172 81.23 52.53 30.17
C GLU A 172 79.94 52.12 30.90
N GLU A 173 79.66 52.72 32.05
CA GLU A 173 78.45 52.39 32.82
C GLU A 173 77.18 52.99 32.20
N VAL A 174 77.24 54.21 31.65
CA VAL A 174 76.12 54.76 30.86
C VAL A 174 75.84 53.88 29.64
N LYS A 175 76.87 53.37 28.97
CA LYS A 175 76.72 52.44 27.84
C LYS A 175 76.06 51.13 28.28
N ARG A 176 76.50 50.52 29.39
CA ARG A 176 75.88 49.31 29.95
C ARG A 176 74.39 49.54 30.25
N ARG A 177 74.03 50.68 30.86
CA ARG A 177 72.64 51.02 31.19
C ARG A 177 71.76 51.19 29.95
N ILE A 178 72.28 51.81 28.89
CA ILE A 178 71.56 51.95 27.62
C ILE A 178 71.31 50.55 27.02
N GLU A 179 72.33 49.69 26.98
CA GLU A 179 72.20 48.33 26.45
C GLU A 179 71.23 47.44 27.26
N GLU A 180 71.17 47.61 28.58
CA GLU A 180 70.21 46.91 29.43
C GLU A 180 68.78 47.43 29.26
N ASN A 181 68.61 48.75 29.16
CA ASN A 181 67.30 49.34 28.93
C ASN A 181 66.74 48.97 27.54
N ASP A 182 67.59 48.94 26.52
CA ASP A 182 67.21 48.47 25.18
C ASP A 182 66.86 46.98 25.16
N ARG A 183 67.53 46.15 25.97
CA ARG A 183 67.19 44.72 26.12
C ARG A 183 65.86 44.52 26.81
N GLU A 184 65.59 45.29 27.87
CA GLU A 184 64.34 45.21 28.63
C GLU A 184 63.14 45.71 27.79
N GLU A 185 63.30 46.80 27.05
CA GLU A 185 62.25 47.32 26.18
C GLU A 185 61.90 46.31 25.07
N LYS A 186 62.91 45.67 24.46
CA LYS A 186 62.70 44.61 23.47
C LYS A 186 61.94 43.42 24.06
N ARG A 187 62.35 42.95 25.23
CA ARG A 187 61.69 41.84 25.95
C ARG A 187 60.23 42.15 26.22
N HIS A 188 59.93 43.35 26.72
CA HIS A 188 58.57 43.77 27.02
C HIS A 188 57.69 43.83 25.76
N VAL A 189 58.23 44.35 24.65
CA VAL A 189 57.52 44.37 23.35
C VAL A 189 57.28 42.96 22.81
N GLU A 190 58.27 42.07 22.90
CA GLU A 190 58.17 40.66 22.48
C GLU A 190 57.11 39.90 23.28
N TYR A 191 57.08 40.07 24.60
CA TYR A 191 56.09 39.46 25.47
C TYR A 191 54.67 39.96 25.18
N GLN A 192 54.47 41.27 25.01
CA GLN A 192 53.16 41.81 24.62
C GLN A 192 52.70 41.29 23.26
N HIS A 193 53.63 41.14 22.31
CA HIS A 193 53.33 40.57 21.00
C HIS A 193 52.92 39.09 21.11
N PHE A 194 53.64 38.32 21.91
CA PHE A 194 53.31 36.92 22.21
C PHE A 194 51.92 36.77 22.82
N LEU A 195 51.59 37.55 23.86
CA LEU A 195 50.27 37.52 24.50
C LEU A 195 49.15 37.87 23.52
N ARG A 196 49.36 38.86 22.65
CA ARG A 196 48.37 39.24 21.64
C ARG A 196 48.11 38.09 20.66
N ILE A 197 49.16 37.50 20.09
CA ILE A 197 49.03 36.37 19.15
C ILE A 197 48.36 35.19 19.83
N CYS A 198 48.77 34.85 21.06
CA CYS A 198 48.17 33.78 21.84
C CYS A 198 46.69 34.05 22.13
N GLY A 199 46.32 35.29 22.46
CA GLY A 199 44.95 35.70 22.70
C GLY A 199 44.07 35.61 21.45
N GLU A 200 44.59 36.00 20.29
CA GLU A 200 43.90 35.83 18.99
C GLU A 200 43.74 34.34 18.64
N HIS A 201 44.79 33.54 18.80
CA HIS A 201 44.77 32.10 18.52
C HIS A 201 43.80 31.35 19.44
N LYS A 202 43.78 31.69 20.73
CA LYS A 202 42.84 31.13 21.72
C LYS A 202 41.39 31.34 21.29
N LYS A 203 41.03 32.57 20.90
CA LYS A 203 39.66 32.90 20.45
C LYS A 203 39.23 32.05 19.25
N LEU A 204 40.14 31.83 18.29
CA LEU A 204 39.87 31.00 17.12
C LEU A 204 39.67 29.52 17.50
N LEU A 205 40.49 28.99 18.40
CA LEU A 205 40.33 27.62 18.90
C LEU A 205 39.01 27.45 19.68
N ASP A 206 38.68 28.38 20.57
CA ASP A 206 37.42 28.38 21.32
C ASP A 206 36.20 28.39 20.38
N LEU A 207 36.25 29.23 19.34
CA LEU A 207 35.20 29.29 18.31
C LEU A 207 35.11 27.98 17.51
N THR A 208 36.24 27.35 17.22
CA THR A 208 36.30 26.06 16.50
C THR A 208 35.69 24.94 17.34
N VAL A 209 36.01 24.87 18.65
CA VAL A 209 35.41 23.91 19.59
C VAL A 209 33.89 24.11 19.65
N PHE A 210 33.43 25.36 19.78
CA PHE A 210 32.01 25.68 19.77
C PHE A 210 31.32 25.22 18.47
N ASN A 211 31.94 25.49 17.32
CA ASN A 211 31.42 25.05 16.02
C ASN A 211 31.37 23.51 15.90
N CYS A 212 32.35 22.79 16.45
CA CYS A 212 32.33 21.33 16.50
C CYS A 212 31.14 20.82 17.32
N ASP A 213 30.85 21.44 18.47
CA ASP A 213 29.71 21.08 19.32
C ASP A 213 28.36 21.39 18.65
N VAL A 214 28.26 22.48 17.90
CA VAL A 214 27.10 22.76 17.05
C VAL A 214 26.99 21.69 15.95
N GLY A 215 28.08 21.34 15.27
CA GLY A 215 28.10 20.31 14.24
C GLY A 215 27.63 18.94 14.73
N ILE A 216 28.06 18.52 15.92
CA ILE A 216 27.62 17.27 16.55
C ILE A 216 26.12 17.32 16.87
N ARG A 217 25.62 18.42 17.44
CA ARG A 217 24.19 18.58 17.74
C ARG A 217 23.34 18.55 16.47
N SER A 218 23.75 19.25 15.42
CA SER A 218 23.06 19.21 14.12
C SER A 218 23.06 17.81 13.52
N ALA A 219 24.14 17.03 13.66
CA ALA A 219 24.19 15.64 13.22
C ALA A 219 23.15 14.77 13.92
N ASN A 220 23.00 14.92 15.24
CA ASN A 220 22.00 14.18 16.02
C ASN A 220 20.56 14.54 15.60
N LEU A 221 20.27 15.84 15.40
CA LEU A 221 18.95 16.26 14.91
C LEU A 221 18.62 15.64 13.54
N ILE A 222 19.60 15.55 12.64
CA ILE A 222 19.42 14.87 11.35
C ILE A 222 19.14 13.37 11.55
N GLU A 223 19.85 12.70 12.45
CA GLU A 223 19.59 11.28 12.77
C GLU A 223 18.16 11.08 13.30
N GLU A 224 17.70 11.91 14.22
CA GLU A 224 16.35 11.87 14.78
C GLU A 224 15.29 12.08 13.69
N VAL A 225 15.42 13.14 12.89
CA VAL A 225 14.49 13.44 11.79
C VAL A 225 14.43 12.30 10.78
N VAL A 226 15.59 11.73 10.39
CA VAL A 226 15.63 10.61 9.47
C VAL A 226 15.00 9.36 10.09
N ALA A 227 15.26 9.08 11.36
CA ALA A 227 14.69 7.93 12.06
C ALA A 227 13.16 8.02 12.15
N GLU A 228 12.64 9.17 12.59
CA GLU A 228 11.20 9.42 12.70
C GLU A 228 10.54 9.36 11.32
N SER A 229 11.14 9.99 10.30
CA SER A 229 10.59 10.00 8.94
C SER A 229 10.55 8.60 8.33
N CYS A 230 11.63 7.82 8.47
CA CYS A 230 11.67 6.45 7.96
C CYS A 230 10.66 5.54 8.68
N THR A 231 10.53 5.69 10.00
CA THR A 231 9.57 4.92 10.81
C THR A 231 8.13 5.29 10.44
N ALA A 232 7.84 6.57 10.23
CA ALA A 232 6.54 7.04 9.80
C ALA A 232 6.16 6.48 8.40
N ILE A 233 7.11 6.46 7.47
CA ILE A 233 6.92 5.86 6.14
C ILE A 233 6.65 4.35 6.25
N GLN A 234 7.44 3.63 7.05
CA GLN A 234 7.24 2.18 7.26
C GLN A 234 5.88 1.88 7.89
N THR A 235 5.51 2.60 8.94
CA THR A 235 4.21 2.44 9.62
C THR A 235 3.05 2.69 8.67
N ARG A 236 3.15 3.77 7.88
CA ARG A 236 2.14 4.10 6.87
C ARG A 236 2.06 3.02 5.80
N HIS A 237 3.20 2.50 5.34
CA HIS A 237 3.24 1.44 4.33
C HIS A 237 2.59 0.16 4.83
N SER A 238 2.96 -0.32 6.03
CA SER A 238 2.36 -1.50 6.66
C SER A 238 0.84 -1.34 6.80
N ARG A 239 0.39 -0.20 7.33
CA ARG A 239 -1.05 0.10 7.45
C ARG A 239 -1.76 0.12 6.10
N THR A 240 -1.10 0.64 5.05
CA THR A 240 -1.67 0.66 3.71
C THR A 240 -1.75 -0.74 3.11
N ALA A 241 -0.73 -1.58 3.31
CA ALA A 241 -0.73 -2.97 2.88
C ALA A 241 -1.85 -3.77 3.56
N GLU A 242 -1.96 -3.66 4.89
CA GLU A 242 -3.04 -4.31 5.65
C GLU A 242 -4.44 -3.87 5.17
N CYS A 243 -4.62 -2.57 4.91
CA CYS A 243 -5.88 -2.05 4.38
C CYS A 243 -6.19 -2.60 2.97
N ILE A 244 -5.20 -2.65 2.08
CA ILE A 244 -5.37 -3.22 0.74
C ILE A 244 -5.73 -4.71 0.82
N ASP A 245 -5.08 -5.47 1.70
CA ASP A 245 -5.36 -6.90 1.88
C ASP A 245 -6.79 -7.12 2.41
N GLN A 246 -7.23 -6.28 3.36
CA GLN A 246 -8.60 -6.31 3.84
C GLN A 246 -9.61 -5.96 2.74
N LEU A 247 -9.40 -4.87 2.00
CA LEU A 247 -10.28 -4.46 0.89
C LEU A 247 -10.33 -5.51 -0.23
N ARG A 248 -9.21 -6.20 -0.50
CA ARG A 248 -9.17 -7.33 -1.44
C ARG A 248 -10.04 -8.48 -0.97
N LEU A 249 -9.96 -8.84 0.31
CA LEU A 249 -10.81 -9.89 0.88
C LEU A 249 -12.30 -9.53 0.80
N GLU A 250 -12.64 -8.27 1.12
CA GLU A 250 -14.01 -7.74 0.99
C GLU A 250 -14.48 -7.80 -0.47
N THR A 251 -13.62 -7.42 -1.43
CA THR A 251 -13.93 -7.51 -2.86
C THR A 251 -14.14 -8.96 -3.32
N HIS A 252 -13.39 -9.94 -2.79
CA HIS A 252 -13.63 -11.37 -3.06
C HIS A 252 -14.98 -11.85 -2.53
N LEU A 253 -15.42 -11.36 -1.37
CA LEU A 253 -16.75 -11.66 -0.84
C LEU A 253 -17.86 -11.07 -1.70
N GLU A 254 -17.71 -9.81 -2.15
CA GLU A 254 -18.63 -9.17 -3.09
C GLU A 254 -18.68 -9.93 -4.43
N TYR A 255 -17.51 -10.34 -4.94
CA TYR A 255 -17.42 -11.13 -6.17
C TYR A 255 -18.15 -12.47 -6.02
N LEU A 256 -17.95 -13.17 -4.89
CA LEU A 256 -18.68 -14.41 -4.60
C LEU A 256 -20.19 -14.19 -4.64
N GLU A 257 -20.69 -13.09 -4.07
CA GLU A 257 -22.12 -12.80 -4.07
C GLU A 257 -22.65 -12.47 -5.48
N ALA A 258 -21.94 -11.62 -6.23
CA ALA A 258 -22.28 -11.28 -7.61
C ALA A 258 -22.26 -12.53 -8.51
N PHE A 259 -21.22 -13.34 -8.41
CA PHE A 259 -21.08 -14.62 -9.11
C PHE A 259 -22.19 -15.59 -8.71
N ARG A 260 -22.51 -15.74 -7.41
CA ARG A 260 -23.60 -16.61 -6.95
C ARG A 260 -24.93 -16.22 -7.60
N ARG A 261 -25.24 -14.92 -7.66
CA ARG A 261 -26.47 -14.42 -8.32
C ARG A 261 -26.45 -14.74 -9.82
N GLN A 262 -25.36 -14.40 -10.51
CA GLN A 262 -25.18 -14.66 -11.94
C GLN A 262 -25.33 -16.16 -12.26
N TYR A 263 -24.61 -17.01 -11.53
CA TYR A 263 -24.56 -18.44 -11.77
C TYR A 263 -25.91 -19.11 -11.53
N LYS A 264 -26.65 -18.67 -10.49
CA LYS A 264 -28.02 -19.12 -10.24
C LYS A 264 -28.99 -18.71 -11.34
N THR A 265 -28.94 -17.46 -11.78
CA THR A 265 -29.82 -16.97 -12.85
C THR A 265 -29.55 -17.70 -14.16
N LEU A 266 -28.28 -17.89 -14.54
CA LEU A 266 -27.89 -18.70 -15.70
C LEU A 266 -28.35 -20.16 -15.57
N GLY A 267 -28.16 -20.77 -14.39
CA GLY A 267 -28.58 -22.15 -14.12
C GLY A 267 -30.10 -22.34 -14.21
N GLN A 268 -30.88 -21.37 -13.73
CA GLN A 268 -32.33 -21.35 -13.87
C GLN A 268 -32.77 -21.26 -15.33
N LEU A 269 -32.15 -20.37 -16.10
CA LEU A 269 -32.45 -20.16 -17.51
C LEU A 269 -32.09 -21.40 -18.33
N LEU A 270 -30.91 -21.98 -18.09
CA LEU A 270 -30.45 -23.22 -18.70
C LEU A 270 -31.44 -24.37 -18.42
N TYR A 271 -31.83 -24.58 -17.16
CA TYR A 271 -32.80 -25.61 -16.80
C TYR A 271 -34.13 -25.44 -17.56
N LYS A 272 -34.68 -24.21 -17.61
CA LYS A 272 -35.93 -23.93 -18.33
C LYS A 272 -35.79 -24.17 -19.84
N LYS A 273 -34.65 -23.80 -20.43
CA LYS A 273 -34.37 -24.01 -21.86
C LYS A 273 -34.19 -25.48 -22.21
N GLU A 274 -33.50 -26.24 -21.39
CA GLU A 274 -33.40 -27.70 -21.53
C GLU A 274 -34.79 -28.36 -21.45
N LYS A 275 -35.67 -27.91 -20.54
CA LYS A 275 -37.06 -28.40 -20.48
C LYS A 275 -37.90 -27.99 -21.68
N ARG A 276 -37.70 -26.79 -22.22
CA ARG A 276 -38.34 -26.37 -23.48
C ARG A 276 -37.87 -27.24 -24.65
N LEU A 277 -36.57 -27.55 -24.73
CA LEU A 277 -36.01 -28.44 -25.74
C LEU A 277 -36.59 -29.86 -25.63
N GLU A 278 -36.66 -30.44 -24.42
CA GLU A 278 -37.30 -31.72 -24.15
C GLU A 278 -38.77 -31.75 -24.60
N GLU A 279 -39.50 -30.64 -24.41
CA GLU A 279 -40.90 -30.52 -24.79
C GLU A 279 -41.09 -30.37 -26.30
N ILE A 280 -40.24 -29.57 -26.97
CA ILE A 280 -40.21 -29.50 -28.44
C ILE A 280 -39.93 -30.89 -29.03
N ASP A 281 -38.99 -31.65 -28.46
CA ASP A 281 -38.70 -33.02 -28.89
C ASP A 281 -39.91 -33.96 -28.76
N LYS A 282 -40.70 -33.82 -27.68
CA LYS A 282 -41.97 -34.56 -27.56
C LYS A 282 -42.99 -34.12 -28.60
N GLN A 283 -43.15 -32.82 -28.80
CA GLN A 283 -44.08 -32.26 -29.79
C GLN A 283 -43.72 -32.73 -31.21
N ILE A 284 -42.43 -32.80 -31.56
CA ILE A 284 -41.95 -33.35 -32.83
C ILE A 284 -42.37 -34.82 -32.96
N ARG A 285 -42.17 -35.64 -31.92
CA ARG A 285 -42.60 -37.06 -31.93
C ARG A 285 -44.11 -37.20 -32.09
N THR A 286 -44.90 -36.47 -31.32
CA THR A 286 -46.37 -36.51 -31.40
C THR A 286 -46.86 -36.06 -32.78
N THR A 287 -46.34 -34.94 -33.29
CA THR A 287 -46.70 -34.41 -34.62
C THR A 287 -46.30 -35.37 -35.73
N HIS A 288 -45.16 -36.06 -35.59
CA HIS A 288 -44.75 -37.09 -36.53
C HIS A 288 -45.72 -38.27 -36.56
N ILE A 289 -46.15 -38.77 -35.40
CA ILE A 289 -47.14 -39.85 -35.33
C ILE A 289 -48.47 -39.41 -35.97
N GLN A 290 -48.95 -38.19 -35.67
CA GLN A 290 -50.16 -37.62 -36.28
C GLN A 290 -50.04 -37.50 -37.80
N LEU A 291 -48.87 -37.10 -38.30
CA LEU A 291 -48.57 -37.03 -39.73
C LEU A 291 -48.66 -38.42 -40.39
N GLU A 292 -48.06 -39.46 -39.81
CA GLU A 292 -48.13 -40.82 -40.36
C GLU A 292 -49.56 -41.35 -40.42
N PHE A 293 -50.35 -41.15 -39.34
CA PHE A 293 -51.77 -41.54 -39.35
C PHE A 293 -52.59 -40.77 -40.40
N ALA A 294 -52.34 -39.45 -40.54
CA ALA A 294 -53.02 -38.63 -41.53
C ALA A 294 -52.68 -39.07 -42.97
N ILE A 295 -51.44 -39.49 -43.23
CA ILE A 295 -51.02 -40.04 -44.53
C ILE A 295 -51.75 -41.36 -44.81
N GLU A 296 -51.77 -42.29 -43.84
CA GLU A 296 -52.38 -43.62 -43.98
C GLU A 296 -53.90 -43.55 -44.18
N THR A 297 -54.56 -42.54 -43.60
CA THR A 297 -56.02 -42.33 -43.68
C THR A 297 -56.44 -41.36 -44.79
N PHE A 298 -55.51 -40.87 -45.60
CA PHE A 298 -55.74 -39.83 -46.61
C PHE A 298 -56.37 -38.53 -46.03
N ASP A 299 -56.07 -38.18 -44.78
CA ASP A 299 -56.56 -36.95 -44.15
C ASP A 299 -55.90 -35.71 -44.81
N PRO A 300 -56.69 -34.76 -45.35
CA PRO A 300 -56.19 -33.51 -45.93
C PRO A 300 -55.30 -32.67 -45.01
N ASN A 301 -55.37 -32.88 -43.69
CA ASN A 301 -54.54 -32.19 -42.71
C ASN A 301 -53.08 -32.67 -42.66
N ALA A 302 -52.71 -33.75 -43.37
CA ALA A 302 -51.32 -34.25 -43.41
C ALA A 302 -50.29 -33.15 -43.75
N LYS A 303 -50.62 -32.25 -44.68
CA LYS A 303 -49.74 -31.12 -45.02
C LYS A 303 -49.48 -30.19 -43.83
N LYS A 304 -50.50 -29.89 -43.01
CA LYS A 304 -50.36 -29.04 -41.82
C LYS A 304 -49.41 -29.65 -40.81
N TYR A 305 -49.55 -30.95 -40.52
CA TYR A 305 -48.64 -31.65 -39.60
C TYR A 305 -47.20 -31.69 -40.12
N SER A 306 -47.00 -31.85 -41.44
CA SER A 306 -45.68 -31.74 -42.06
C SER A 306 -45.05 -30.34 -41.87
N ASP A 307 -45.82 -29.28 -42.14
CA ASP A 307 -45.33 -27.91 -42.01
C ASP A 307 -45.06 -27.54 -40.54
N THR A 308 -45.93 -27.95 -39.60
CA THR A 308 -45.69 -27.82 -38.15
C THR A 308 -44.45 -28.58 -37.71
N LYS A 309 -44.23 -29.80 -38.20
CA LYS A 309 -43.02 -30.59 -37.88
C LYS A 309 -41.75 -29.87 -38.34
N LYS A 310 -41.74 -29.24 -39.53
CA LYS A 310 -40.60 -28.44 -40.01
C LYS A 310 -40.33 -27.23 -39.12
N GLU A 311 -41.38 -26.51 -38.72
CA GLU A 311 -41.25 -25.36 -37.82
C GLU A 311 -40.72 -25.78 -36.44
N LEU A 312 -41.21 -26.90 -35.88
CA LEU A 312 -40.70 -27.45 -34.63
C LEU A 312 -39.21 -27.82 -34.70
N TYR A 313 -38.72 -28.36 -35.83
CA TYR A 313 -37.28 -28.59 -36.01
C TYR A 313 -36.47 -27.30 -36.02
N LYS A 314 -36.99 -26.22 -36.61
CA LYS A 314 -36.34 -24.92 -36.59
C LYS A 314 -36.26 -24.36 -35.17
N GLN A 315 -37.37 -24.42 -34.41
CA GLN A 315 -37.41 -24.01 -33.01
C GLN A 315 -36.50 -24.86 -32.12
N ARG A 316 -36.42 -26.18 -32.39
CA ARG A 316 -35.49 -27.09 -31.71
C ARG A 316 -34.04 -26.65 -31.92
N ALA A 317 -33.65 -26.37 -33.16
CA ALA A 317 -32.28 -25.95 -33.46
C ALA A 317 -31.91 -24.63 -32.76
N GLN A 318 -32.84 -23.66 -32.74
CA GLN A 318 -32.65 -22.39 -32.00
C GLN A 318 -32.50 -22.62 -30.49
N ALA A 319 -33.38 -23.43 -29.90
CA ALA A 319 -33.30 -23.74 -28.47
C ALA A 319 -32.03 -24.52 -28.10
N ASP A 320 -31.55 -25.41 -28.98
CA ASP A 320 -30.31 -26.18 -28.78
C ASP A 320 -29.07 -25.28 -28.83
N GLU A 321 -29.03 -24.31 -29.76
CA GLU A 321 -27.98 -23.29 -29.82
C GLU A 321 -27.95 -22.41 -28.56
N GLU A 322 -29.11 -21.95 -28.10
CA GLU A 322 -29.22 -21.17 -26.86
C GLU A 322 -28.77 -21.96 -25.63
N VAL A 323 -29.11 -23.25 -25.54
CA VAL A 323 -28.63 -24.15 -24.48
C VAL A 323 -27.10 -24.28 -24.52
N GLY A 324 -26.52 -24.43 -25.71
CA GLY A 324 -25.07 -24.45 -25.91
C GLY A 324 -24.41 -23.16 -25.40
N MET A 325 -24.91 -22.01 -25.83
CA MET A 325 -24.39 -20.70 -25.39
C MET A 325 -24.47 -20.52 -23.87
N LEU A 326 -25.56 -20.94 -23.23
CA LEU A 326 -25.72 -20.84 -21.78
C LEU A 326 -24.73 -21.75 -21.03
N ARG A 327 -24.48 -22.97 -21.53
CA ARG A 327 -23.47 -23.86 -20.95
C ARG A 327 -22.06 -23.28 -21.06
N ASP A 328 -21.72 -22.73 -22.23
CA ASP A 328 -20.42 -22.09 -22.45
C ASP A 328 -20.23 -20.89 -21.50
N LYS A 329 -21.25 -20.04 -21.36
CA LYS A 329 -21.23 -18.92 -20.40
C LYS A 329 -21.05 -19.38 -18.95
N MET A 330 -21.76 -20.42 -18.52
CA MET A 330 -21.60 -20.97 -17.17
C MET A 330 -20.21 -21.56 -16.95
N SER A 331 -19.64 -22.24 -17.95
CA SER A 331 -18.27 -22.76 -17.86
C SER A 331 -17.25 -21.63 -17.72
N GLN A 332 -17.36 -20.58 -18.53
CA GLN A 332 -16.47 -19.42 -18.46
C GLN A 332 -16.58 -18.70 -17.11
N ALA A 333 -17.79 -18.56 -16.59
CA ALA A 333 -18.01 -17.93 -15.28
C ALA A 333 -17.35 -18.73 -14.14
N LEU A 334 -17.33 -20.07 -14.22
CA LEU A 334 -16.61 -20.92 -13.26
C LEU A 334 -15.09 -20.72 -13.34
N ASP A 335 -14.54 -20.70 -14.55
CA ASP A 335 -13.10 -20.50 -14.75
C ASP A 335 -12.63 -19.16 -14.19
N LEU A 336 -13.43 -18.10 -14.40
CA LEU A 336 -13.16 -16.76 -13.87
C LEU A 336 -13.33 -16.67 -12.34
N PHE A 337 -14.17 -17.52 -11.74
CA PHE A 337 -14.37 -17.57 -10.29
C PHE A 337 -13.22 -18.28 -9.54
N GLY A 338 -12.47 -19.17 -10.20
CA GLY A 338 -11.40 -19.97 -9.59
C GLY A 338 -10.39 -19.19 -8.72
N PRO A 339 -9.87 -18.02 -9.15
CA PRO A 339 -8.99 -17.19 -8.32
C PRO A 339 -9.64 -16.70 -7.03
N THR A 340 -10.93 -16.34 -7.07
CA THR A 340 -11.69 -15.91 -5.89
C THR A 340 -11.95 -17.07 -4.94
N GLU A 341 -12.30 -18.25 -5.47
CA GLU A 341 -12.45 -19.46 -4.67
C GLU A 341 -11.18 -19.78 -3.86
N GLU A 342 -10.03 -19.78 -4.54
CA GLU A 342 -8.75 -20.09 -3.90
C GLU A 342 -8.36 -19.03 -2.86
N ALA A 343 -8.56 -17.74 -3.15
CA ALA A 343 -8.30 -16.66 -2.21
C ALA A 343 -9.17 -16.76 -0.94
N LEU A 344 -10.46 -17.06 -1.08
CA LEU A 344 -11.37 -17.25 0.05
C LEU A 344 -11.01 -18.49 0.88
N ARG A 345 -10.61 -19.58 0.22
CA ARG A 345 -10.14 -20.80 0.90
C ARG A 345 -8.86 -20.54 1.70
N GLN A 346 -7.90 -19.80 1.13
CA GLN A 346 -6.67 -19.38 1.82
C GLN A 346 -6.97 -18.47 3.01
N ALA A 347 -7.97 -17.61 2.90
CA ALA A 347 -8.47 -16.79 4.00
C ALA A 347 -9.28 -17.57 5.06
N GLY A 348 -9.51 -18.88 4.86
CA GLY A 348 -10.26 -19.73 5.78
C GLY A 348 -11.77 -19.48 5.79
N ILE A 349 -12.31 -18.82 4.76
CA ILE A 349 -13.73 -18.52 4.63
C ILE A 349 -14.45 -19.76 4.07
N GLN A 350 -15.38 -20.28 4.85
CA GLN A 350 -16.24 -21.39 4.41
C GLN A 350 -17.47 -20.84 3.68
N PHE A 351 -17.71 -21.33 2.47
CA PHE A 351 -18.91 -21.03 1.70
C PHE A 351 -19.33 -22.27 0.90
N VAL A 352 -20.62 -22.34 0.56
CA VAL A 352 -21.15 -23.37 -0.35
C VAL A 352 -20.90 -22.91 -1.78
N HIS A 353 -20.36 -23.79 -2.61
CA HIS A 353 -20.01 -23.43 -3.98
C HIS A 353 -21.29 -23.15 -4.79
N PRO A 354 -21.42 -22.02 -5.52
CA PRO A 354 -22.65 -21.68 -6.24
C PRO A 354 -23.14 -22.75 -7.25
N ALA A 355 -22.24 -23.59 -7.77
CA ALA A 355 -22.63 -24.73 -8.59
C ALA A 355 -23.40 -25.81 -7.81
N GLU A 356 -23.00 -26.11 -6.58
CA GLU A 356 -23.72 -27.05 -5.70
C GLU A 356 -25.12 -26.50 -5.39
N GLU A 357 -25.22 -25.20 -5.11
CA GLU A 357 -26.52 -24.54 -4.86
C GLU A 357 -27.47 -24.66 -6.07
N VAL A 358 -26.94 -24.54 -7.29
CA VAL A 358 -27.73 -24.70 -8.53
C VAL A 358 -28.15 -26.16 -8.74
N GLU A 359 -27.29 -27.12 -8.44
CA GLU A 359 -27.62 -28.54 -8.53
C GLU A 359 -28.76 -28.92 -7.57
N ASP A 360 -28.67 -28.50 -6.30
CA ASP A 360 -29.71 -28.72 -5.29
C ASP A 360 -31.05 -28.08 -5.67
N ASP A 361 -31.00 -26.85 -6.18
CA ASP A 361 -32.15 -26.14 -6.72
C ASP A 361 -32.80 -26.91 -7.89
N ASN A 362 -31.99 -27.43 -8.80
CA ASN A 362 -32.45 -28.19 -9.95
C ASN A 362 -33.06 -29.54 -9.54
N LEU A 363 -32.48 -30.23 -8.55
CA LEU A 363 -33.06 -31.43 -7.96
C LEU A 363 -34.42 -31.15 -7.35
N THR A 364 -34.54 -30.05 -6.60
CA THR A 364 -35.81 -29.61 -6.00
C THR A 364 -36.87 -29.30 -7.07
N ARG A 365 -36.50 -28.60 -8.14
CA ARG A 365 -37.40 -28.33 -9.28
C ARG A 365 -37.85 -29.62 -9.96
N ARG A 366 -36.94 -30.57 -10.16
CA ARG A 366 -37.24 -31.87 -10.76
C ARG A 366 -38.21 -32.69 -9.90
N SER A 367 -38.02 -32.69 -8.58
CA SER A 367 -38.95 -33.36 -7.64
C SER A 367 -40.37 -32.83 -7.79
N LYS A 368 -40.54 -31.51 -7.71
CA LYS A 368 -41.86 -30.85 -7.87
C LYS A 368 -42.53 -31.20 -9.21
N MET A 369 -41.77 -31.21 -10.31
CA MET A 369 -42.31 -31.58 -11.62
C MET A 369 -42.74 -33.04 -11.71
N VAL A 370 -42.01 -33.96 -11.05
CA VAL A 370 -42.39 -35.37 -10.96
C VAL A 370 -43.67 -35.54 -10.14
N GLU A 371 -43.80 -34.83 -9.02
CA GLU A 371 -45.02 -34.81 -8.21
C GLU A 371 -46.24 -34.34 -9.02
N TYR A 372 -46.13 -33.23 -9.76
CA TYR A 372 -47.21 -32.77 -10.64
C TYR A 372 -47.58 -33.79 -11.72
N ARG A 373 -46.59 -34.43 -12.36
CA ARG A 373 -46.84 -35.49 -13.35
C ARG A 373 -47.53 -36.70 -12.72
N ALA A 374 -47.15 -37.08 -11.50
CA ALA A 374 -47.79 -38.17 -10.77
C ALA A 374 -49.25 -37.86 -10.43
N HIS A 375 -49.57 -36.60 -10.10
CA HIS A 375 -50.95 -36.15 -9.90
C HIS A 375 -51.79 -36.23 -11.19
N LEU A 376 -51.24 -35.79 -12.33
CA LEU A 376 -51.92 -35.89 -13.63
C LEU A 376 -52.14 -37.35 -14.06
N ALA A 377 -51.11 -38.20 -13.91
CA ALA A 377 -51.21 -39.61 -14.25
C ALA A 377 -52.32 -40.32 -13.45
N LYS A 378 -52.45 -40.03 -12.15
CA LYS A 378 -53.55 -40.54 -11.32
C LYS A 378 -54.92 -40.09 -11.84
N GLN A 379 -55.04 -38.86 -12.31
CA GLN A 379 -56.29 -38.34 -12.86
C GLN A 379 -56.64 -39.04 -14.19
N ASP A 380 -55.65 -39.29 -15.04
CA ASP A 380 -55.85 -39.99 -16.30
C ASP A 380 -56.16 -41.48 -16.09
N GLU A 381 -55.53 -42.15 -15.11
CA GLU A 381 -55.88 -43.52 -14.70
C GLU A 381 -57.35 -43.63 -14.29
N VAL A 382 -57.89 -42.64 -13.55
CA VAL A 382 -59.30 -42.59 -13.15
C VAL A 382 -60.22 -42.43 -14.37
N LYS A 383 -59.86 -41.57 -15.34
CA LYS A 383 -60.64 -41.39 -16.57
C LYS A 383 -60.63 -42.66 -17.44
N ILE A 384 -59.46 -43.28 -17.62
CA ILE A 384 -59.32 -44.53 -18.39
C ILE A 384 -60.12 -45.66 -17.73
N ALA A 385 -60.15 -45.73 -16.40
CA ALA A 385 -60.96 -46.71 -15.68
C ALA A 385 -62.47 -46.49 -15.92
N ALA A 386 -62.93 -45.24 -15.96
CA ALA A 386 -64.31 -44.89 -16.28
C ALA A 386 -64.68 -45.24 -17.73
N GLU A 387 -63.85 -44.90 -18.71
CA GLU A 387 -64.06 -45.27 -20.12
C GLU A 387 -64.07 -46.79 -20.34
N LYS A 388 -63.21 -47.54 -19.63
CA LYS A 388 -63.24 -49.01 -19.66
C LYS A 388 -64.53 -49.59 -19.07
N GLU A 389 -65.08 -48.99 -18.02
CA GLU A 389 -66.39 -49.34 -17.45
C GLU A 389 -67.53 -49.05 -18.44
N GLU A 390 -67.50 -47.89 -19.10
CA GLU A 390 -68.49 -47.52 -20.14
C GLU A 390 -68.41 -48.43 -21.36
N LEU A 391 -67.21 -48.74 -21.86
CA LEU A 391 -67.01 -49.70 -22.95
C LEU A 391 -67.48 -51.11 -22.58
N LYS A 392 -67.28 -51.56 -21.34
CA LYS A 392 -67.84 -52.83 -20.86
C LYS A 392 -69.37 -52.80 -20.84
N ARG A 393 -70.00 -51.70 -20.41
CA ARG A 393 -71.46 -51.54 -20.43
C ARG A 393 -72.00 -51.47 -21.86
N ALA A 394 -71.31 -50.78 -22.76
CA ALA A 394 -71.65 -50.71 -24.18
C ALA A 394 -71.54 -52.09 -24.85
N GLN A 395 -70.48 -52.86 -24.56
CA GLN A 395 -70.34 -54.25 -25.03
C GLN A 395 -71.42 -55.18 -24.45
N ALA A 396 -71.83 -55.00 -23.19
CA ALA A 396 -72.94 -55.73 -22.58
C ALA A 396 -74.30 -55.40 -23.25
N LEU A 397 -74.53 -54.14 -23.61
CA LEU A 397 -75.73 -53.70 -24.34
C LEU A 397 -75.72 -54.19 -25.80
N GLN A 398 -74.57 -54.17 -26.47
CA GLN A 398 -74.42 -54.65 -27.85
C GLN A 398 -74.60 -56.19 -27.93
N SER A 399 -74.12 -56.93 -26.93
CA SER A 399 -74.34 -58.38 -26.80
C SER A 399 -75.78 -58.75 -26.44
N GLN A 400 -76.53 -57.89 -25.73
CA GLN A 400 -77.97 -58.04 -25.55
C GLN A 400 -78.77 -57.73 -26.82
N GLN A 401 -78.38 -56.72 -27.60
CA GLN A 401 -79.03 -56.41 -28.89
C GLN A 401 -78.84 -57.52 -29.94
N TYR A 402 -77.69 -58.20 -29.96
CA TYR A 402 -77.47 -59.35 -30.86
C TYR A 402 -78.20 -60.64 -30.44
N ARG A 403 -78.60 -60.78 -29.17
CA ARG A 403 -79.48 -61.89 -28.73
C ARG A 403 -80.96 -61.69 -29.08
N GLY A 404 -81.37 -60.49 -29.49
CA GLY A 404 -82.75 -60.16 -29.88
C GLY A 404 -83.08 -60.29 -31.37
N ARG A 405 -82.10 -60.61 -32.24
CA ARG A 405 -82.32 -60.86 -33.68
C ARG A 405 -81.84 -62.26 -34.07
N THR A 406 -82.52 -63.28 -33.55
CA THR A 406 -82.62 -64.57 -34.24
C THR A 406 -84.10 -64.91 -34.38
N ILE A 407 -84.56 -64.70 -35.61
CA ILE A 407 -85.60 -65.45 -36.35
C ILE A 407 -86.90 -65.73 -35.59
N GLN A 408 -87.96 -65.01 -35.98
CA GLN A 408 -89.22 -65.66 -36.35
C GLN A 408 -89.56 -65.28 -37.79
#